data_AF-A0A4U0F9M9-F1
#
_entry.id   AF-A0A4U0F9M9-F1
#
_cell.length_a   1.000
_cell.length_b   1.000
_cell.length_c   1.000
_cell.angle_alpha   90.00
_cell.angle_beta   90.00
_cell.angle_gamma   90.00
#
_symmetry.space_group_name_H-M   'P 1'
#
loop_
_entity.id
_entity.type
_entity.pdbx_description
1 polymer ?
#
loop_
_entity_poly.entity_id
_entity_poly.type
_entity_poly.pdbx_seq_one_letter_code
_entity_poly.pdbx_strand_id
1 'polypeptide(L)'
;MAEVEVHTGQPHDPELAAYFRKAPQGYEMVRVAVNDADTHVDWFDNNMHDAFQDVTASLFAGPGEQAESERDAFAAAVLSRDGVLEQLDKHISSVGK
;
A
#
# COMPACT_ATOMS: atom_id res chain seq x y z
N MET A 1 11.95 -4.73 0.18
CA MET A 1 10.63 -4.23 0.58
C MET A 1 9.59 -5.08 -0.13
N ALA A 2 8.37 -5.16 0.36
CA ALA A 2 7.26 -5.81 -0.35
C ALA A 2 6.05 -4.89 -0.36
N GLU A 3 5.20 -5.04 -1.37
CA GLU A 3 3.95 -4.33 -1.52
C GLU A 3 2.76 -5.24 -1.25
N VAL A 4 1.69 -4.65 -0.74
CA VAL A 4 0.40 -5.30 -0.49
C VAL A 4 -0.67 -4.43 -1.11
N GLU A 5 -1.42 -5.00 -2.06
CA GLU A 5 -2.57 -4.35 -2.67
C GLU A 5 -3.77 -4.39 -1.69
N VAL A 6 -4.41 -3.24 -1.52
CA VAL A 6 -5.51 -3.00 -0.59
C VAL A 6 -6.71 -2.51 -1.38
N HIS A 7 -7.67 -3.41 -1.55
CA HIS A 7 -8.98 -3.06 -2.12
C HIS A 7 -9.89 -2.47 -1.04
N THR A 8 -10.45 -1.30 -1.35
CA THR A 8 -11.33 -0.45 -0.54
C THR A 8 -12.81 -0.85 -0.64
N GLY A 9 -13.15 -1.83 -1.49
CA GLY A 9 -14.45 -2.50 -1.50
C GLY A 9 -15.57 -1.78 -2.25
N GLN A 10 -15.33 -0.58 -2.80
CA GLN A 10 -16.26 0.08 -3.73
C GLN A 10 -15.67 0.08 -5.15
N PRO A 11 -16.47 -0.16 -6.19
CA PRO A 11 -16.00 -0.27 -7.58
C PRO A 11 -15.44 1.04 -8.17
N HIS A 12 -15.58 2.17 -7.48
CA HIS A 12 -15.06 3.47 -7.88
C HIS A 12 -14.04 4.04 -6.89
N ASP A 13 -13.73 3.30 -5.80
CA ASP A 13 -12.67 3.75 -4.92
C ASP A 13 -11.31 3.41 -5.53
N PRO A 14 -10.33 4.31 -5.41
CA PRO A 14 -8.98 4.05 -5.85
C PRO A 14 -8.40 2.78 -5.21
N GLU A 15 -7.70 1.97 -6.02
CA GLU A 15 -6.92 0.85 -5.52
C GLU A 15 -5.67 1.39 -4.82
N LEU A 16 -5.45 0.97 -3.57
CA LEU A 16 -4.31 1.42 -2.76
C LEU A 16 -3.25 0.32 -2.72
N ALA A 17 -1.99 0.69 -2.90
CA ALA A 17 -0.83 -0.18 -2.67
C ALA A 17 -0.09 0.28 -1.41
N ALA A 18 -0.03 -0.58 -0.39
CA ALA A 18 0.69 -0.33 0.85
C ALA A 18 2.06 -1.05 0.82
N TYR A 19 3.14 -0.30 1.02
CA TYR A 19 4.50 -0.82 1.01
C TYR A 19 4.99 -1.06 2.43
N PHE A 20 5.54 -2.26 2.65
CA PHE A 20 6.08 -2.70 3.92
C PHE A 20 7.56 -3.04 3.81
N ARG A 21 8.29 -2.76 4.89
CA ARG A 21 9.64 -3.27 5.13
C ARG A 21 9.66 -4.17 6.35
N LYS A 22 10.62 -5.10 6.38
CA LYS A 22 10.86 -5.93 7.57
C LYS A 22 11.57 -5.09 8.62
N ALA A 23 11.08 -5.17 9.84
CA ALA A 23 11.59 -4.50 11.03
C ALA A 23 11.80 -5.54 12.14
N PRO A 24 12.58 -5.23 13.21
CA PRO A 24 12.84 -6.19 14.29
C PRO A 24 11.57 -6.74 14.97
N GLN A 25 10.50 -5.95 14.98
CA GLN A 25 9.20 -6.27 15.59
C GLN A 25 8.14 -6.75 14.59
N GLY A 26 8.52 -7.04 13.34
CA GLY A 26 7.58 -7.51 12.30
C GLY A 26 7.70 -6.72 11.00
N TYR A 27 6.60 -6.11 10.57
CA TYR A 27 6.54 -5.30 9.36
C TYR A 27 6.18 -3.86 9.69
N GLU A 28 6.84 -2.93 9.03
CA GLU A 28 6.59 -1.49 9.15
C GLU A 28 6.11 -0.97 7.79
N MET A 29 4.93 -0.34 7.77
CA MET A 29 4.40 0.30 6.57
C MET A 29 5.19 1.60 6.32
N VAL A 30 5.79 1.76 5.15
CA VAL A 30 6.64 2.92 4.81
C VAL A 30 6.00 3.86 3.81
N ARG A 31 5.01 3.40 3.04
CA ARG A 31 4.38 4.17 1.96
C ARG A 31 2.99 3.61 1.65
N VAL A 32 2.06 4.48 1.27
CA VAL A 32 0.81 4.14 0.61
C VAL A 32 0.74 4.91 -0.70
N ALA A 33 0.58 4.18 -1.81
CA ALA A 33 0.36 4.76 -3.12
C ALA A 33 -1.05 4.43 -3.61
N VAL A 34 -1.63 5.30 -4.44
CA VAL A 34 -2.83 5.00 -5.21
C VAL A 34 -2.44 4.57 -6.61
N ASN A 35 -3.10 3.54 -7.12
CA ASN A 35 -3.08 3.18 -8.52
C ASN A 35 -4.19 3.96 -9.23
N ASP A 36 -3.82 5.00 -9.99
CA ASP A 36 -4.75 5.84 -10.76
C ASP A 36 -5.06 5.25 -12.16
N ALA A 37 -4.84 3.95 -12.37
CA ALA A 37 -4.98 3.32 -13.69
C ALA A 37 -6.42 3.11 -14.18
N ASP A 38 -7.46 3.43 -13.39
CA ASP A 38 -8.84 3.17 -13.81
C ASP A 38 -9.81 4.31 -13.45
N THR A 39 -9.91 5.32 -14.33
CA THR A 39 -11.21 5.97 -14.65
C THR A 39 -11.38 6.39 -16.13
N HIS A 40 -10.44 6.12 -17.04
CA HIS A 40 -10.69 6.31 -18.48
C HIS A 40 -9.93 5.29 -19.32
N VAL A 41 -10.69 4.37 -19.91
CA VAL A 41 -10.26 3.40 -20.93
C VAL A 41 -9.69 4.14 -22.15
N ASP A 42 -8.37 4.25 -22.24
CA ASP A 42 -7.60 4.54 -23.47
C ASP A 42 -6.41 3.55 -23.58
N TRP A 43 -6.77 2.27 -23.46
CA TRP A 43 -5.95 1.05 -23.48
C TRP A 43 -5.12 0.78 -24.76
N PHE A 44 -4.91 1.75 -25.64
CA PHE A 44 -4.17 1.52 -26.90
C PHE A 44 -2.95 2.41 -27.15
N ASP A 45 -2.68 3.40 -26.30
CA ASP A 45 -1.50 4.26 -26.47
C ASP A 45 -0.96 4.74 -25.12
N ASN A 46 -0.28 3.87 -24.38
CA ASN A 46 0.73 4.32 -23.42
C ASN A 46 1.75 3.23 -23.10
N ASN A 47 2.89 3.31 -23.77
CA ASN A 47 4.10 2.52 -23.52
C ASN A 47 4.85 3.00 -22.25
N MET A 48 4.19 3.70 -21.32
CA MET A 48 4.74 4.27 -20.09
C MET A 48 3.61 4.95 -19.29
N HIS A 49 3.06 4.32 -18.25
CA HIS A 49 2.28 5.07 -17.24
C HIS A 49 2.19 4.31 -15.91
N ASP A 50 3.34 4.21 -15.25
CA ASP A 50 3.52 3.74 -13.87
C ASP A 50 3.13 4.87 -12.88
N ALA A 51 1.88 5.35 -12.91
CA ALA A 51 1.44 6.46 -12.04
C ALA A 51 0.94 5.95 -10.69
N PHE A 52 1.79 5.23 -9.95
CA PHE A 52 1.59 5.04 -8.51
C PHE A 52 1.87 6.35 -7.78
N GLN A 53 0.83 7.13 -7.50
CA GLN A 53 0.97 8.41 -6.78
C GLN A 53 1.11 8.15 -5.28
N ASP A 54 2.17 8.66 -4.65
CA ASP A 54 2.28 8.64 -3.19
C ASP A 54 1.15 9.47 -2.57
N VAL A 55 0.31 8.82 -1.77
CA VAL A 55 -0.78 9.48 -1.05
C VAL A 55 -0.59 9.40 0.46
N THR A 56 0.53 8.86 0.94
CA THR A 56 0.82 8.68 2.37
C THR A 56 0.55 9.95 3.18
N ALA A 57 1.11 11.09 2.76
CA ALA A 57 0.94 12.36 3.48
C ALA A 57 -0.50 12.92 3.39
N SER A 58 -1.21 12.65 2.31
CA SER A 58 -2.59 13.10 2.11
C SER A 58 -3.58 12.24 2.90
N LEU A 59 -3.34 10.92 2.94
CA LEU A 59 -4.17 9.93 3.62
C LEU A 59 -4.07 10.07 5.15
N PHE A 60 -2.91 10.49 5.65
CA PHE A 60 -2.65 10.70 7.08
C PHE A 60 -2.32 12.17 7.37
N ALA A 61 -3.15 13.10 6.90
CA ALA A 61 -2.94 14.54 7.04
C ALA A 61 -3.34 15.13 8.42
N GLY A 62 -3.69 14.27 9.40
CA GLY A 62 -4.04 14.68 10.76
C GLY A 62 -2.86 15.32 11.53
N PRO A 63 -3.12 16.04 12.63
CA PRO A 63 -2.06 16.62 13.44
C PRO A 63 -1.26 15.55 14.18
N GLY A 64 0.06 15.49 13.93
CA GLY A 64 1.04 14.75 14.74
C GLY A 64 0.61 13.33 15.15
N GLU A 65 0.45 13.11 16.46
CA GLU A 65 0.11 11.81 17.05
C GLU A 65 -1.18 11.18 16.48
N GLN A 66 -2.13 12.00 16.01
CA GLN A 66 -3.36 11.48 15.39
C GLN A 66 -3.04 10.81 14.06
N ALA A 67 -2.27 11.47 13.19
CA ALA A 67 -1.86 10.91 11.91
C ALA A 67 -0.99 9.65 12.08
N GLU A 68 -0.11 9.65 13.08
CA GLU A 68 0.69 8.46 13.43
C GLU A 68 -0.23 7.31 13.88
N SER A 69 -1.19 7.58 14.76
CA SER A 69 -2.14 6.56 15.21
C SER A 69 -3.04 6.03 14.08
N GLU A 70 -3.47 6.89 13.15
CA GLU A 70 -4.26 6.49 11.98
C GLU A 70 -3.43 5.62 11.02
N ARG A 71 -2.15 5.96 10.82
CA ARG A 71 -1.20 5.18 10.03
C ARG A 71 -0.95 3.80 10.64
N ASP A 72 -0.72 3.73 11.95
CA ASP A 72 -0.54 2.47 12.67
C ASP A 72 -1.80 1.59 12.63
N ALA A 73 -2.98 2.20 12.81
CA ALA A 73 -4.26 1.49 12.72
C ALA A 73 -4.48 0.92 11.31
N PHE A 74 -4.17 1.68 10.25
CA PHE A 74 -4.26 1.22 8.87
C PHE A 74 -3.28 0.06 8.61
N ALA A 75 -2.02 0.21 9.03
CA ALA A 75 -1.01 -0.84 8.89
C ALA A 75 -1.44 -2.14 9.60
N ALA A 76 -1.93 -2.03 10.85
CA ALA A 76 -2.44 -3.17 11.60
C ALA A 76 -3.64 -3.84 10.91
N ALA A 77 -4.57 -3.05 10.36
CA ALA A 77 -5.72 -3.58 9.62
C ALA A 77 -5.27 -4.38 8.38
N VAL A 78 -4.31 -3.86 7.61
CA VAL A 78 -3.75 -4.56 6.43
C VAL A 78 -3.06 -5.86 6.86
N LEU A 79 -2.21 -5.82 7.89
CA LEU A 79 -1.50 -7.02 8.38
C LEU A 79 -2.43 -8.06 9.03
N SER A 80 -3.60 -7.65 9.51
CA SER A 80 -4.60 -8.57 10.08
C SER A 80 -5.37 -9.37 9.04
N ARG A 81 -5.30 -8.99 7.75
CA ARG A 81 -5.95 -9.74 6.68
C ARG A 81 -5.25 -11.09 6.48
N ASP A 82 -6.07 -12.13 6.30
CA ASP A 82 -5.57 -13.49 6.11
C ASP A 82 -4.59 -13.56 4.92
N GLY A 83 -3.51 -14.30 5.09
CA GLY A 83 -2.47 -14.50 4.06
C GLY A 83 -1.51 -13.32 3.82
N VAL A 84 -1.78 -12.10 4.33
CA VAL A 84 -0.90 -10.94 4.07
C VAL A 84 0.49 -11.14 4.67
N LEU A 85 0.57 -11.59 5.93
CA LEU A 85 1.86 -11.82 6.59
C LEU A 85 2.70 -12.90 5.89
N GLU A 86 2.06 -13.96 5.39
CA GLU A 86 2.74 -15.02 4.65
C GLU A 86 3.26 -14.51 3.29
N GLN A 87 2.47 -13.72 2.58
CA GLN A 87 2.87 -13.11 1.31
C GLN A 87 4.04 -12.13 1.50
N LEU A 88 3.98 -11.29 2.53
CA LEU A 88 5.08 -10.40 2.89
C LEU A 88 6.36 -11.17 3.19
N ASP A 89 6.28 -12.28 3.92
CA ASP A 89 7.46 -13.08 4.25
C ASP A 89 8.08 -13.75 3.01
N LYS A 90 7.24 -14.27 2.10
CA LYS A 90 7.68 -14.84 0.82
C LYS A 90 8.39 -13.80 -0.05
N HIS A 91 7.80 -12.61 -0.22
CA HIS A 91 8.36 -11.58 -1.10
C HIS A 91 9.58 -10.88 -0.51
N ILE A 92 9.60 -10.57 0.79
CA ILE A 92 10.79 -9.95 1.40
C ILE A 92 11.96 -10.92 1.49
N SER A 93 11.71 -12.21 1.77
CA SER A 93 12.77 -13.21 1.83
C SER A 93 13.34 -13.57 0.46
N SER A 94 12.56 -13.38 -0.62
CA SER A 94 13.01 -13.64 -1.99
C SER A 94 13.95 -12.56 -2.55
N VAL A 95 13.99 -11.35 -1.98
CA VAL A 95 14.87 -10.25 -2.42
C VAL A 95 16.30 -10.38 -1.85
N GLY A 96 16.53 -11.34 -0.95
CA GLY A 96 17.83 -11.54 -0.27
C GLY A 96 18.69 -12.68 -0.82
N LYS A 97 18.45 -13.18 -2.04
CA LYS A 97 19.24 -14.26 -2.64
C LYS A 97 19.97 -13.85 -3.92
#